data_AF-A0A4Z0F6S8-F1
#
_entry.id   AF-A0A4Z0F6S8-F1
#
_cell.length_a   1.000
_cell.length_b   1.000
_cell.length_c   1.000
_cell.angle_alpha   90.00
_cell.angle_beta   90.00
_cell.angle_gamma   90.00
#
_symmetry.space_group_name_H-M   'P 1'
#
loop_
_entity.id
_entity.type
_entity.pdbx_description
1 polymer ?
#
loop_
_entity_poly.entity_id
_entity_poly.type
_entity_poly.pdbx_seq_one_letter_code
_entity_poly.pdbx_strand_id
1 'polypeptide(L)'
;MAIVKLATETLTLGRYRDLKRKEATASALISAYDAEQSLVNEHGPRNWPRPTMENANNVPTISSVSDPAADPDAATQIIYPFGFDHENGTVVPKEYRYTHLFRGLNPNLSIKRSIRNYLIGPKLKVSGATGGNAGHDTDIEPGQSWGMGTAPKYCDFTLDGDVFYLPSSQGGASVTMHVAVDGAIMTPVISGSNLNVGSMPWNFYPNVVSHYIKFKFPTVARRKISLVFEFAYCPLSIHTRVTSTITVPTTKRLRWLAFGDSFSDGVISDTSTAFSQVHGTGETMHYMFGGEFEFLNMAASSSGFCDATYVVLPADSIPYPNGKFPSFRKQLLTATPGLDADIITLLCGHNDASQHANPVLLSECAAFIDDARSMHPGAIIAVFGANASPGKIGDGTDLLVEAKIKQVCDQKGAIFVPLQNRRIKFLRGSGKQSATTGDGNCDIYTGPDGIHPTIKGHGALGRMMAAELRNAVAKSLT
;
A
#
# COMPACT_ATOMS: atom_id res chain seq x y z
N MET A 1 -43.06 -20.84 12.53
CA MET A 1 -42.72 -21.16 11.12
C MET A 1 -42.39 -19.94 10.27
N ALA A 2 -43.18 -18.86 10.28
CA ALA A 2 -42.92 -17.66 9.46
C ALA A 2 -41.58 -16.95 9.76
N ILE A 3 -41.19 -16.84 11.04
CA ILE A 3 -39.92 -16.22 11.46
C ILE A 3 -38.69 -17.03 10.98
N VAL A 4 -38.79 -18.36 11.04
CA VAL A 4 -37.71 -19.25 10.56
C VAL A 4 -37.55 -19.14 9.04
N LYS A 5 -38.66 -19.09 8.30
CA LYS A 5 -38.66 -18.91 6.84
C LYS A 5 -38.05 -17.57 6.41
N LEU A 6 -38.43 -16.47 7.08
CA LEU A 6 -37.89 -15.12 6.81
C LEU A 6 -36.38 -15.03 7.08
N ALA A 7 -35.90 -15.66 8.15
CA ALA A 7 -34.48 -15.72 8.49
C ALA A 7 -33.68 -16.52 7.45
N THR A 8 -34.19 -17.67 6.99
CA THR A 8 -33.57 -18.49 5.95
C THR A 8 -33.53 -17.78 4.59
N GLU A 9 -34.59 -17.09 4.21
CA GLU A 9 -34.65 -16.31 2.95
C GLU A 9 -33.66 -15.13 2.99
N THR A 10 -33.56 -14.43 4.12
CA THR A 10 -32.60 -13.32 4.31
C THR A 10 -31.15 -13.81 4.27
N LEU A 11 -30.85 -14.94 4.92
CA LEU A 11 -29.52 -15.57 4.86
C LEU A 11 -29.14 -16.02 3.45
N THR A 12 -30.10 -16.57 2.70
CA THR A 12 -29.89 -17.01 1.32
C THR A 12 -29.64 -15.83 0.38
N LEU A 13 -30.40 -14.74 0.53
CA LEU A 13 -30.22 -13.51 -0.24
C LEU A 13 -28.88 -12.82 0.08
N GLY A 14 -28.46 -12.80 1.34
CA GLY A 14 -27.15 -12.28 1.74
C GLY A 14 -26.01 -13.03 1.08
N ARG A 15 -26.01 -14.37 1.18
CA ARG A 15 -25.00 -15.23 0.52
C ARG A 15 -24.97 -15.06 -1.00
N TYR A 16 -26.14 -14.91 -1.63
CA TYR A 16 -26.22 -14.66 -3.07
C TYR A 16 -25.60 -13.31 -3.46
N ARG A 17 -25.86 -12.25 -2.68
CA ARG A 17 -25.25 -10.93 -2.88
C ARG A 17 -23.73 -10.98 -2.73
N ASP A 18 -23.22 -11.66 -1.71
CA ASP A 18 -21.78 -11.82 -1.46
C ASP A 18 -21.11 -12.57 -2.62
N LEU A 19 -21.74 -13.64 -3.11
CA LEU A 19 -21.24 -14.38 -4.26
C LEU A 19 -21.20 -13.53 -5.53
N LYS A 20 -22.28 -12.79 -5.82
CA LYS A 20 -22.34 -11.88 -6.99
C LYS A 20 -21.33 -10.75 -6.90
N ARG A 21 -21.11 -10.20 -5.70
CA ARG A 21 -20.05 -9.23 -5.45
C ARG A 21 -18.68 -9.85 -5.75
N LYS A 22 -18.40 -11.04 -5.21
CA LYS A 22 -17.14 -11.74 -5.45
C LYS A 22 -16.89 -12.00 -6.93
N GLU A 23 -17.89 -12.46 -7.68
CA GLU A 23 -17.81 -12.66 -9.14
C GLU A 23 -17.49 -11.34 -9.86
N ALA A 24 -18.21 -10.26 -9.54
CA ALA A 24 -17.99 -8.95 -10.15
C ALA A 24 -16.58 -8.40 -9.84
N THR A 25 -16.12 -8.51 -8.59
CA THR A 25 -14.77 -8.13 -8.18
C THR A 25 -13.72 -8.95 -8.92
N ALA A 26 -13.92 -10.25 -9.08
CA ALA A 26 -12.98 -11.13 -9.77
C ALA A 26 -12.88 -10.76 -11.26
N SER A 27 -14.01 -10.53 -11.92
CA SER A 27 -14.03 -10.06 -13.31
C SER A 27 -13.33 -8.70 -13.45
N ALA A 28 -13.59 -7.75 -12.56
CA ALA A 28 -12.94 -6.44 -12.58
C ALA A 28 -11.42 -6.56 -12.41
N LEU A 29 -10.96 -7.40 -11.47
CA LEU A 29 -9.53 -7.64 -11.24
C LEU A 29 -8.84 -8.24 -12.48
N ILE A 30 -9.44 -9.24 -13.11
CA ILE A 30 -8.90 -9.87 -14.32
C ILE A 30 -8.86 -8.86 -15.48
N SER A 31 -9.95 -8.15 -15.72
CA SER A 31 -10.03 -7.15 -16.78
C SER A 31 -9.02 -6.02 -16.60
N ALA A 32 -8.83 -5.54 -15.37
CA ALA A 32 -7.86 -4.50 -15.07
C ALA A 32 -6.42 -4.97 -15.32
N TYR A 33 -6.08 -6.19 -14.91
CA TYR A 33 -4.77 -6.78 -15.23
C TYR A 33 -4.56 -6.94 -16.74
N ASP A 34 -5.55 -7.47 -17.46
CA ASP A 34 -5.41 -7.74 -18.90
C ASP A 34 -5.32 -6.43 -19.70
N ALA A 35 -6.09 -5.40 -19.34
CA ALA A 35 -5.99 -4.05 -19.91
C ALA A 35 -4.59 -3.45 -19.66
N GLU A 36 -4.07 -3.66 -18.46
CA GLU A 36 -2.69 -3.27 -18.13
C GLU A 36 -1.71 -4.11 -18.99
N GLN A 37 -1.83 -5.43 -19.12
CA GLN A 37 -0.89 -6.18 -19.97
C GLN A 37 -0.91 -5.74 -21.45
N SER A 38 -2.06 -5.35 -22.00
CA SER A 38 -2.14 -4.77 -23.34
C SER A 38 -1.27 -3.51 -23.48
N LEU A 39 -1.37 -2.60 -22.52
CA LEU A 39 -0.53 -1.39 -22.47
C LEU A 39 0.96 -1.71 -22.22
N VAL A 40 1.29 -2.78 -21.46
CA VAL A 40 2.69 -3.25 -21.32
C VAL A 40 3.23 -3.73 -22.67
N ASN A 41 2.45 -4.49 -23.44
CA ASN A 41 2.91 -5.05 -24.71
C ASN A 41 3.14 -3.96 -25.77
N GLU A 42 2.32 -2.90 -25.74
CA GLU A 42 2.47 -1.75 -26.64
C GLU A 42 3.69 -0.88 -26.31
N HIS A 43 4.10 -0.83 -25.03
CA HIS A 43 5.04 0.19 -24.54
C HIS A 43 6.26 -0.35 -23.74
N GLY A 44 6.36 -1.67 -23.53
CA GLY A 44 7.44 -2.35 -22.80
C GLY A 44 7.14 -2.67 -21.31
N PRO A 45 7.96 -3.54 -20.67
CA PRO A 45 7.79 -3.99 -19.28
C PRO A 45 7.84 -2.84 -18.26
N ARG A 46 6.92 -2.89 -17.29
CA ARG A 46 6.67 -1.82 -16.30
C ARG A 46 7.24 -2.15 -14.93
N ASN A 47 8.13 -1.32 -14.37
CA ASN A 47 8.41 -1.32 -12.92
C ASN A 47 7.40 -0.45 -12.13
N TRP A 48 6.53 0.27 -12.84
CA TRP A 48 5.48 1.18 -12.37
C TRP A 48 4.54 1.50 -13.56
N PRO A 49 3.24 1.85 -13.40
CA PRO A 49 2.40 2.20 -14.54
C PRO A 49 2.95 3.48 -15.17
N ARG A 50 3.51 3.37 -16.38
CA ARG A 50 3.40 4.44 -17.37
C ARG A 50 2.14 4.15 -18.18
N PRO A 51 1.57 5.17 -18.86
CA PRO A 51 1.54 4.96 -20.30
C PRO A 51 2.00 6.16 -21.10
N THR A 52 2.52 5.82 -22.29
CA THR A 52 2.96 6.69 -23.39
C THR A 52 4.14 7.59 -23.05
N MET A 53 4.94 7.93 -24.07
CA MET A 53 6.06 8.88 -23.93
C MET A 53 5.60 10.07 -23.10
N GLU A 54 6.45 10.60 -22.21
CA GLU A 54 6.17 11.83 -21.48
C GLU A 54 5.66 12.86 -22.49
N ASN A 55 4.34 13.06 -22.53
CA ASN A 55 3.79 14.18 -23.25
C ASN A 55 4.38 15.37 -22.51
N ALA A 56 5.25 16.14 -23.17
CA ALA A 56 5.92 17.26 -22.52
C ALA A 56 4.90 18.19 -21.85
N ASN A 57 3.68 18.27 -22.38
CA ASN A 57 2.57 19.03 -21.81
C ASN A 57 2.02 18.46 -20.49
N ASN A 58 2.34 17.23 -20.12
CA ASN A 58 1.96 16.56 -18.88
C ASN A 58 3.11 16.52 -17.86
N VAL A 59 4.31 16.99 -18.20
CA VAL A 59 5.42 17.12 -17.25
C VAL A 59 5.28 18.46 -16.51
N PRO A 60 5.02 18.48 -15.19
CA PRO A 60 4.98 19.73 -14.46
C PRO A 60 6.39 20.22 -14.12
N THR A 61 6.57 21.54 -14.16
CA THR A 61 7.63 22.20 -13.41
C THR A 61 7.20 22.31 -11.96
N ILE A 62 8.07 21.86 -11.04
CA ILE A 62 7.86 22.00 -9.59
C ILE A 62 8.80 23.08 -9.05
N SER A 63 8.23 23.99 -8.28
CA SER A 63 8.96 25.07 -7.61
C SER A 63 8.40 25.35 -6.22
N SER A 64 9.18 26.05 -5.40
CA SER A 64 8.76 26.53 -4.09
C SER A 64 8.22 27.96 -4.18
N VAL A 65 7.10 28.26 -3.55
CA VAL A 65 6.57 29.63 -3.44
C VAL A 65 6.19 29.97 -2.00
N SER A 66 6.32 31.25 -1.62
CA SER A 66 5.97 31.74 -0.30
C SER A 66 4.46 31.99 -0.16
N ASP A 67 3.82 32.50 -1.20
CA ASP A 67 2.39 32.83 -1.21
C ASP A 67 1.77 32.53 -2.60
N PRO A 68 0.83 31.58 -2.72
CA PRO A 68 0.15 31.27 -3.96
C PRO A 68 -0.69 32.45 -4.49
N ALA A 69 -1.17 33.36 -3.65
CA ALA A 69 -1.99 34.49 -4.08
C ALA A 69 -1.15 35.61 -4.72
N ALA A 70 0.12 35.75 -4.33
CA ALA A 70 1.06 36.73 -4.86
C ALA A 70 1.93 36.19 -6.03
N ASP A 71 1.84 34.90 -6.34
CA ASP A 71 2.58 34.26 -7.44
C ASP A 71 2.07 34.72 -8.83
N PRO A 72 2.91 34.79 -9.88
CA PRO A 72 2.46 35.14 -11.23
C PRO A 72 1.36 34.23 -11.80
N ASP A 73 1.26 32.99 -11.30
CA ASP A 73 0.18 32.06 -11.61
C ASP A 73 -0.92 32.05 -10.52
N ALA A 74 -1.15 33.20 -9.87
CA ALA A 74 -1.96 33.43 -8.68
C ALA A 74 -3.13 32.45 -8.47
N ALA A 75 -3.05 31.68 -7.37
CA ALA A 75 -4.07 30.74 -6.94
C ALA A 75 -4.90 31.31 -5.78
N THR A 76 -6.08 31.82 -6.13
CA THR A 76 -7.05 32.40 -5.18
C THR A 76 -8.20 31.45 -4.83
N GLN A 77 -8.26 30.26 -5.45
CA GLN A 77 -9.20 29.21 -5.10
C GLN A 77 -8.52 28.17 -4.20
N ILE A 78 -9.19 27.81 -3.10
CA ILE A 78 -8.73 26.78 -2.16
C ILE A 78 -9.74 25.64 -2.11
N ILE A 79 -9.23 24.42 -2.12
CA ILE A 79 -10.01 23.19 -2.03
C ILE A 79 -9.52 22.43 -0.80
N TYR A 80 -10.46 22.02 0.05
CA TYR A 80 -10.19 21.34 1.31
C TYR A 80 -10.61 19.86 1.22
N PRO A 81 -9.71 18.96 0.78
CA PRO A 81 -9.99 17.53 0.67
C PRO A 81 -10.53 16.91 1.95
N PHE A 82 -10.01 17.38 3.07
CA PHE A 82 -10.31 16.84 4.39
C PHE A 82 -11.20 17.76 5.22
N GLY A 83 -11.70 18.87 4.66
CA GLY A 83 -12.44 19.88 5.40
C GLY A 83 -11.59 20.60 6.45
N PHE A 84 -10.28 20.80 6.21
CA PHE A 84 -9.39 21.49 7.12
C PHE A 84 -8.54 22.55 6.41
N ASP A 85 -8.43 23.72 7.00
CA ASP A 85 -7.54 24.80 6.58
C ASP A 85 -6.37 24.99 7.56
N HIS A 86 -5.26 25.55 7.09
CA HIS A 86 -4.19 26.08 7.94
C HIS A 86 -4.26 27.61 7.96
N GLU A 87 -4.94 28.18 8.96
CA GLU A 87 -4.91 29.62 9.21
C GLU A 87 -3.89 29.89 10.33
N ASN A 88 -2.80 30.63 10.04
CA ASN A 88 -1.77 31.03 11.01
C ASN A 88 -1.19 29.87 11.85
N GLY A 89 -0.93 28.71 11.23
CA GLY A 89 -0.41 27.53 11.92
C GLY A 89 -1.45 26.75 12.73
N THR A 90 -2.72 27.15 12.70
CA THR A 90 -3.84 26.48 13.37
C THR A 90 -4.70 25.74 12.35
N VAL A 91 -5.15 24.52 12.68
CA VAL A 91 -6.03 23.72 11.81
C VAL A 91 -7.49 24.14 12.07
N VAL A 92 -8.16 24.71 11.07
CA VAL A 92 -9.55 25.19 11.17
C VAL A 92 -10.48 24.27 10.36
N PRO A 93 -11.52 23.67 10.96
CA PRO A 93 -12.52 22.89 10.21
C PRO A 93 -13.32 23.77 9.23
N LYS A 94 -13.52 23.28 8.01
CA LYS A 94 -14.39 23.86 6.95
C LYS A 94 -15.39 22.79 6.49
N GLU A 95 -16.42 23.18 5.73
CA GLU A 95 -17.45 22.23 5.26
C GLU A 95 -16.85 21.05 4.45
N TYR A 96 -17.26 19.83 4.81
CA TYR A 96 -16.90 18.58 4.14
C TYR A 96 -17.47 18.52 2.73
N ARG A 97 -16.63 18.63 1.69
CA ARG A 97 -17.11 18.50 0.31
C ARG A 97 -16.36 17.47 -0.55
N TYR A 98 -15.21 16.92 -0.11
CA TYR A 98 -14.31 16.17 -1.02
C TYR A 98 -13.51 14.99 -0.41
N THR A 99 -14.08 14.22 0.52
CA THR A 99 -13.40 13.09 1.19
C THR A 99 -12.90 11.97 0.25
N HIS A 100 -13.38 11.92 -0.99
CA HIS A 100 -12.97 10.95 -2.02
C HIS A 100 -11.62 11.28 -2.68
N LEU A 101 -11.02 12.42 -2.35
CA LEU A 101 -9.71 12.81 -2.87
C LEU A 101 -8.58 11.91 -2.38
N PHE A 102 -8.72 11.28 -1.21
CA PHE A 102 -7.62 10.56 -0.57
C PHE A 102 -7.87 9.08 -0.36
N ARG A 103 -6.79 8.31 -0.47
CA ARG A 103 -6.72 6.87 -0.14
C ARG A 103 -5.48 6.62 0.73
N GLY A 104 -5.55 5.67 1.66
CA GLY A 104 -4.41 5.28 2.50
C GLY A 104 -4.69 5.35 4.00
N LEU A 105 -3.80 4.72 4.78
CA LEU A 105 -3.85 4.75 6.25
C LEU A 105 -3.14 6.01 6.76
N ASN A 106 -3.79 6.78 7.64
CA ASN A 106 -3.10 7.87 8.35
C ASN A 106 -3.07 7.65 9.88
N PRO A 107 -2.00 7.03 10.40
CA PRO A 107 -1.87 6.80 11.84
C PRO A 107 -1.60 8.10 12.64
N ASN A 108 -1.03 9.14 12.02
CA ASN A 108 -0.53 10.34 12.72
C ASN A 108 -1.55 11.46 12.91
N LEU A 109 -2.71 11.41 12.24
CA LEU A 109 -3.81 12.34 12.54
C LEU A 109 -4.50 12.04 13.88
N SER A 110 -4.05 10.99 14.59
CA SER A 110 -4.41 10.71 15.97
C SER A 110 -3.63 11.55 17.01
N ILE A 111 -2.48 12.14 16.63
CA ILE A 111 -1.48 12.66 17.60
C ILE A 111 -1.85 14.05 18.16
N LYS A 112 -2.72 14.83 17.50
CA LYS A 112 -3.32 16.04 18.11
C LYS A 112 -4.82 15.85 18.30
N ARG A 113 -5.29 16.06 19.54
CA ARG A 113 -6.66 15.80 20.05
C ARG A 113 -7.83 16.38 19.20
N SER A 114 -7.60 17.20 18.18
CA SER A 114 -8.63 17.91 17.40
C SER A 114 -9.03 17.26 16.06
N ILE A 115 -8.28 16.31 15.50
CA ILE A 115 -8.52 15.79 14.13
C ILE A 115 -9.15 14.38 14.13
N ARG A 116 -9.42 13.81 15.31
CA ARG A 116 -9.77 12.38 15.52
C ARG A 116 -11.06 11.88 14.84
N ASN A 117 -11.92 12.75 14.32
CA ASN A 117 -13.31 12.39 14.01
C ASN A 117 -13.68 12.36 12.52
N TYR A 118 -12.76 12.70 11.60
CA TYR A 118 -13.20 13.24 10.31
C TYR A 118 -12.57 12.63 9.05
N LEU A 119 -11.85 11.51 9.18
CA LEU A 119 -11.32 10.80 8.01
C LEU A 119 -11.95 9.43 7.82
N ILE A 120 -12.28 9.14 6.56
CA ILE A 120 -12.73 7.84 6.07
C ILE A 120 -11.47 7.00 5.82
N GLY A 121 -11.01 6.33 6.87
CA GLY A 121 -9.85 5.45 6.82
C GLY A 121 -9.70 4.73 8.16
N PRO A 122 -8.94 3.63 8.23
CA PRO A 122 -8.77 2.87 9.45
C PRO A 122 -8.29 3.71 10.62
N LYS A 123 -8.96 3.54 11.75
CA LYS A 123 -8.56 4.12 13.02
C LYS A 123 -7.43 3.25 13.60
N LEU A 124 -6.19 3.53 13.21
CA LEU A 124 -5.06 2.95 13.93
C LEU A 124 -4.82 3.74 15.21
N LYS A 125 -5.11 3.15 16.36
CA LYS A 125 -4.71 3.70 17.66
C LYS A 125 -3.22 3.45 17.87
N VAL A 126 -2.34 4.32 17.37
CA VAL A 126 -0.92 4.26 17.73
C VAL A 126 -0.77 4.78 19.16
N SER A 127 -0.33 3.93 20.07
CA SER A 127 0.03 4.33 21.43
C SER A 127 1.47 3.91 21.65
N GLY A 128 2.36 4.88 21.82
CA GLY A 128 3.79 4.66 21.98
C GLY A 128 4.57 5.39 20.90
N ALA A 129 5.45 6.29 21.32
CA ALA A 129 6.25 7.13 20.44
C ALA A 129 7.49 6.38 19.97
N THR A 130 7.42 5.77 18.79
CA THR A 130 8.53 5.59 17.85
C THR A 130 7.91 5.24 16.49
N GLY A 131 8.41 5.87 15.43
CA GLY A 131 7.92 5.68 14.06
C GLY A 131 7.95 4.21 13.63
N GLY A 132 7.23 3.90 12.54
CA GLY A 132 7.02 2.55 12.00
C GLY A 132 8.18 1.59 12.29
N ASN A 133 7.91 0.65 13.21
CA ASN A 133 8.73 -0.46 13.73
C ASN A 133 8.47 -0.74 15.22
N ALA A 134 7.26 -0.46 15.75
CA ALA A 134 6.91 -0.91 17.09
C ALA A 134 7.03 -2.45 17.15
N GLY A 135 7.95 -2.95 18.00
CA GLY A 135 8.27 -4.37 18.14
C GLY A 135 9.67 -4.81 17.67
N HIS A 136 10.42 -3.98 16.92
CA HIS A 136 11.79 -4.33 16.53
C HIS A 136 12.78 -4.18 17.69
N ASP A 137 12.73 -3.05 18.40
CA ASP A 137 13.71 -2.69 19.46
C ASP A 137 13.10 -2.55 20.86
N THR A 138 11.79 -2.68 21.01
CA THR A 138 11.10 -2.48 22.29
C THR A 138 9.90 -3.40 22.39
N ASP A 139 9.73 -4.01 23.56
CA ASP A 139 8.56 -4.85 23.86
C ASP A 139 7.29 -4.01 23.81
N ILE A 140 6.22 -4.61 23.31
CA ILE A 140 4.90 -3.96 23.25
C ILE A 140 4.21 -4.14 24.59
N GLU A 141 3.90 -3.02 25.24
CA GLU A 141 3.20 -3.02 26.52
C GLU A 141 1.70 -3.35 26.36
N PRO A 142 1.04 -3.92 27.38
CA PRO A 142 -0.39 -4.16 27.38
C PRO A 142 -1.20 -2.89 27.05
N GLY A 143 -2.12 -3.00 26.10
CA GLY A 143 -2.93 -1.87 25.61
C GLY A 143 -2.27 -1.04 24.52
N GLN A 144 -1.02 -1.37 24.12
CA GLN A 144 -0.39 -0.78 22.95
C GLN A 144 -0.80 -1.48 21.65
N SER A 145 -1.05 -0.69 20.60
CA SER A 145 -1.32 -1.20 19.25
C SER A 145 -0.06 -1.12 18.40
N TRP A 146 0.13 -2.10 17.52
CA TRP A 146 1.16 -2.08 16.49
C TRP A 146 0.97 -0.86 15.58
N GLY A 147 2.04 -0.10 15.36
CA GLY A 147 2.11 0.80 14.23
C GLY A 147 2.21 -0.04 12.97
N MET A 148 1.23 0.04 12.09
CA MET A 148 1.41 -0.44 10.73
C MET A 148 2.43 0.45 10.02
N GLY A 149 3.16 -0.12 9.05
CA GLY A 149 3.93 0.69 8.10
C GLY A 149 3.05 1.82 7.58
N THR A 150 3.60 3.03 7.44
CA THR A 150 2.83 4.19 6.97
C THR A 150 2.50 4.01 5.50
N ALA A 151 1.52 3.17 5.15
CA ALA A 151 1.11 2.88 3.77
C ALA A 151 1.16 4.14 2.89
N PRO A 152 1.59 4.03 1.61
CA PRO A 152 1.60 5.18 0.74
C PRO A 152 0.18 5.74 0.66
N LYS A 153 0.10 7.07 0.70
CA LYS A 153 -1.19 7.77 0.61
C LYS A 153 -1.34 8.36 -0.76
N TYR A 154 -2.53 8.26 -1.29
CA TYR A 154 -2.86 8.79 -2.61
C TYR A 154 -3.73 10.02 -2.43
N CYS A 155 -3.44 11.09 -3.17
CA CYS A 155 -4.37 12.18 -3.43
C CYS A 155 -4.69 12.20 -4.92
N ASP A 156 -5.89 11.81 -5.30
CA ASP A 156 -6.31 11.72 -6.70
C ASP A 156 -7.37 12.75 -7.03
N PHE A 157 -7.15 13.50 -8.10
CA PHE A 157 -8.11 14.46 -8.61
C PHE A 157 -7.96 14.64 -10.11
N THR A 158 -8.98 15.20 -10.76
CA THR A 158 -8.85 15.68 -12.13
C THR A 158 -8.74 17.20 -12.11
N LEU A 159 -7.63 17.72 -12.64
CA LEU A 159 -7.41 19.15 -12.87
C LEU A 159 -7.82 19.49 -14.30
N ASP A 160 -8.74 20.43 -14.45
CA ASP A 160 -8.96 21.16 -15.70
C ASP A 160 -8.31 22.53 -15.53
N GLY A 161 -7.07 22.67 -16.00
CA GLY A 161 -6.20 23.78 -15.66
C GLY A 161 -4.74 23.52 -15.98
N ASP A 162 -3.86 24.39 -15.52
CA ASP A 162 -2.41 24.30 -15.74
C ASP A 162 -1.57 24.43 -14.46
N VAL A 163 -2.18 24.76 -13.31
CA VAL A 163 -1.42 24.99 -12.08
C VAL A 163 -2.20 24.55 -10.84
N PHE A 164 -1.49 24.00 -9.87
CA PHE A 164 -1.97 23.84 -8.50
C PHE A 164 -0.82 23.96 -7.50
N TYR A 165 -1.17 24.19 -6.23
CA TYR A 165 -0.21 24.35 -5.15
C TYR A 165 -0.64 23.49 -3.96
N LEU A 166 0.36 22.97 -3.25
CA LEU A 166 0.17 22.19 -2.02
C LEU A 166 0.86 22.90 -0.86
N PRO A 167 0.22 23.04 0.31
CA PRO A 167 0.89 23.57 1.48
C PRO A 167 1.96 22.59 1.97
N SER A 168 3.16 23.09 2.28
CA SER A 168 4.20 22.35 2.99
C SER A 168 3.88 22.33 4.49
N SER A 169 2.92 21.50 4.91
CA SER A 169 2.56 21.44 6.33
C SER A 169 3.67 20.76 7.14
N GLN A 170 4.29 21.52 8.05
CA GLN A 170 5.18 21.16 9.16
C GLN A 170 6.68 21.42 8.97
N GLY A 171 7.17 22.47 9.64
CA GLY A 171 8.28 22.37 10.60
C GLY A 171 9.61 21.80 10.12
N GLY A 172 9.91 21.85 8.82
CA GLY A 172 11.19 21.39 8.26
C GLY A 172 11.33 19.91 8.04
N ALA A 173 10.22 19.18 7.96
CA ALA A 173 10.25 17.75 7.73
C ALA A 173 9.91 17.42 6.25
N SER A 174 10.60 16.42 5.70
CA SER A 174 10.69 16.14 4.26
C SER A 174 9.42 15.50 3.68
N VAL A 175 8.86 16.06 2.60
CA VAL A 175 7.73 15.45 1.87
C VAL A 175 8.26 14.55 0.76
N THR A 176 8.23 13.25 0.94
CA THR A 176 8.51 12.33 -0.17
C THR A 176 7.21 12.04 -0.91
N MET A 177 7.16 12.31 -2.22
CA MET A 177 5.94 12.16 -3.00
C MET A 177 6.23 11.84 -4.46
N HIS A 178 5.51 10.88 -5.04
CA HIS A 178 5.49 10.66 -6.47
C HIS A 178 4.30 11.35 -7.11
N VAL A 179 4.46 11.82 -8.34
CA VAL A 179 3.42 12.54 -9.09
C VAL A 179 3.07 11.72 -10.32
N ALA A 180 1.84 11.27 -10.41
CA ALA A 180 1.29 10.65 -11.62
C ALA A 180 0.29 11.58 -12.30
N VAL A 181 0.36 11.62 -13.63
CA VAL A 181 -0.51 12.39 -14.52
C VAL A 181 -1.05 11.43 -15.59
N ASP A 182 -2.36 11.33 -15.70
CA ASP A 182 -3.08 10.42 -16.58
C ASP A 182 -2.61 8.95 -16.46
N GLY A 183 -2.24 8.57 -15.23
CA GLY A 183 -1.76 7.23 -14.91
C GLY A 183 -0.25 7.01 -15.14
N ALA A 184 0.50 8.02 -15.59
CA ALA A 184 1.96 7.95 -15.73
C ALA A 184 2.67 8.73 -14.63
N ILE A 185 3.64 8.12 -13.94
CA ILE A 185 4.54 8.90 -13.05
C ILE A 185 5.42 9.81 -13.88
N MET A 186 5.49 11.05 -13.44
CA MET A 186 6.26 12.10 -14.06
C MET A 186 7.59 12.26 -13.36
N THR A 187 8.64 12.52 -14.13
CA THR A 187 9.87 13.13 -13.61
C THR A 187 9.70 14.64 -13.73
N PRO A 188 9.34 15.36 -12.65
CA PRO A 188 9.10 16.79 -12.76
C PRO A 188 10.40 17.56 -13.01
N VAL A 189 10.27 18.69 -13.70
CA VAL A 189 11.37 19.64 -13.84
C VAL A 189 11.44 20.48 -12.58
N ILE A 190 12.54 20.40 -11.84
CA ILE A 190 12.72 21.20 -10.62
C ILE A 190 13.29 22.56 -10.97
N SER A 191 12.64 23.62 -10.50
CA SER A 191 13.15 24.98 -10.60
C SER A 191 13.27 25.65 -9.24
N GLY A 192 14.42 26.30 -9.02
CA GLY A 192 14.75 27.00 -7.77
C GLY A 192 15.63 26.18 -6.81
N SER A 193 16.33 26.88 -5.91
CA SER A 193 17.31 26.32 -4.95
C SER A 193 16.68 25.79 -3.66
N ASN A 194 15.36 25.90 -3.50
CA ASN A 194 14.64 25.66 -2.25
C ASN A 194 13.85 24.34 -2.24
N LEU A 195 14.12 23.47 -3.21
CA LEU A 195 13.70 22.08 -3.20
C LEU A 195 14.97 21.24 -3.14
N ASN A 196 15.30 20.65 -1.97
CA ASN A 196 16.31 19.60 -2.00
C ASN A 196 15.70 18.44 -2.79
N VAL A 197 16.50 17.83 -3.67
CA VAL A 197 16.21 16.52 -4.23
C VAL A 197 17.05 15.56 -3.43
N GLY A 198 16.41 14.57 -2.81
CA GLY A 198 17.14 13.54 -2.05
C GLY A 198 18.00 12.68 -2.97
N SER A 199 18.56 11.59 -2.45
CA SER A 199 19.22 10.56 -3.27
C SER A 199 18.27 9.87 -4.28
N MET A 200 16.97 10.16 -4.21
CA MET A 200 15.96 9.72 -5.17
C MET A 200 15.33 10.93 -5.88
N PRO A 201 15.16 10.89 -7.22
CA PRO A 201 14.69 12.03 -8.03
C PRO A 201 13.22 12.43 -7.80
N TRP A 202 12.51 11.71 -6.93
CA TRP A 202 11.10 11.89 -6.57
C TRP A 202 10.90 12.37 -5.13
N ASN A 203 11.98 12.71 -4.42
CA ASN A 203 11.89 13.26 -3.07
C ASN A 203 11.93 14.79 -3.13
N PHE A 204 10.82 15.45 -2.80
CA PHE A 204 10.71 16.91 -2.82
C PHE A 204 10.78 17.48 -1.41
N TYR A 205 11.88 18.14 -1.07
CA TYR A 205 12.02 18.74 0.25
C TYR A 205 11.64 20.22 0.14
N PRO A 206 10.41 20.64 0.50
CA PRO A 206 10.15 22.06 0.65
C PRO A 206 11.12 22.60 1.71
N ASN A 207 11.97 23.57 1.32
CA ASN A 207 12.79 24.30 2.28
C ASN A 207 11.86 24.90 3.36
N VAL A 208 12.28 24.86 4.62
CA VAL A 208 11.60 25.41 5.81
C VAL A 208 11.01 26.82 5.65
N VAL A 209 11.50 27.59 4.68
CA VAL A 209 11.08 28.97 4.41
C VAL A 209 9.91 29.08 3.41
N SER A 210 9.64 28.05 2.61
CA SER A 210 8.58 28.09 1.58
C SER A 210 7.32 27.38 2.04
N HIS A 211 6.18 28.09 2.05
CA HIS A 211 4.90 27.57 2.55
C HIS A 211 4.18 26.67 1.55
N TYR A 212 4.53 26.71 0.27
CA TYR A 212 3.82 25.97 -0.77
C TYR A 212 4.73 25.38 -1.84
N ILE A 213 4.35 24.20 -2.33
CA ILE A 213 4.92 23.53 -3.50
C ILE A 213 4.01 23.82 -4.68
N LYS A 214 4.52 24.48 -5.71
CA LYS A 214 3.81 24.81 -6.96
C LYS A 214 4.07 23.73 -8.00
N PHE A 215 2.99 23.26 -8.64
CA PHE A 215 3.00 22.38 -9.80
C PHE A 215 2.46 23.15 -10.99
N LYS A 216 3.30 23.42 -12.00
CA LYS A 216 2.92 24.17 -13.21
C LYS A 216 3.12 23.31 -14.45
N PHE A 217 2.04 23.05 -15.16
CA PHE A 217 2.06 22.39 -16.47
C PHE A 217 2.28 23.42 -17.59
N PRO A 218 2.87 23.01 -18.73
CA PRO A 218 3.07 23.90 -19.87
C PRO A 218 1.78 24.43 -20.51
N THR A 219 0.68 23.68 -20.40
CA THR A 219 -0.60 24.02 -21.05
C THR A 219 -1.79 23.84 -20.13
N VAL A 220 -2.85 24.61 -20.39
CA VAL A 220 -4.18 24.39 -19.81
C VAL A 220 -4.80 23.18 -20.47
N ALA A 221 -5.09 22.14 -19.68
CA ALA A 221 -5.75 20.93 -20.17
C ALA A 221 -6.38 20.16 -19.00
N ARG A 222 -7.25 19.21 -19.35
CA ARG A 222 -7.79 18.24 -18.42
C ARG A 222 -6.79 17.11 -18.18
N ARG A 223 -6.45 16.84 -16.91
CA ARG A 223 -5.48 15.83 -16.47
C ARG A 223 -5.97 15.10 -15.22
N LYS A 224 -5.80 13.79 -15.14
CA LYS A 224 -5.94 13.02 -13.91
C LYS A 224 -4.63 13.08 -13.14
N ILE A 225 -4.63 13.73 -11.98
CA ILE A 225 -3.49 13.83 -11.09
C ILE A 225 -3.62 12.79 -9.98
N SER A 226 -2.54 12.07 -9.69
CA SER A 226 -2.39 11.21 -8.53
C SER A 226 -1.09 11.55 -7.82
N LEU A 227 -1.18 11.92 -6.56
CA LEU A 227 -0.03 12.22 -5.72
C LEU A 227 0.17 11.09 -4.73
N VAL A 228 1.30 10.42 -4.76
CA VAL A 228 1.60 9.27 -3.90
C VAL A 228 2.61 9.68 -2.84
N PHE A 229 2.13 9.97 -1.64
CA PHE A 229 2.97 10.36 -0.50
C PHE A 229 3.60 9.12 0.13
N GLU A 230 4.91 9.12 0.26
CA GLU A 230 5.61 8.20 1.16
C GLU A 230 5.58 8.78 2.57
N PHE A 231 5.40 7.91 3.56
CA PHE A 231 5.42 8.29 4.97
C PHE A 231 4.28 9.23 5.42
N ALA A 232 4.54 10.03 6.46
CA ALA A 232 3.53 10.67 7.30
C ALA A 232 2.89 11.96 6.72
N TYR A 233 2.94 12.22 5.42
CA TYR A 233 2.44 13.48 4.84
C TYR A 233 1.13 13.33 4.06
N CYS A 234 0.24 14.31 4.24
CA CYS A 234 -0.94 14.54 3.40
C CYS A 234 -1.17 16.05 3.34
N PRO A 235 -1.36 16.66 2.15
CA PRO A 235 -1.65 18.08 2.06
C PRO A 235 -3.07 18.35 2.58
N LEU A 236 -3.22 19.38 3.39
CA LEU A 236 -4.50 19.73 4.02
C LEU A 236 -5.44 20.48 3.06
N SER A 237 -4.85 21.19 2.10
CA SER A 237 -5.55 21.93 1.05
C SER A 237 -4.85 21.77 -0.29
N ILE A 238 -5.58 22.06 -1.37
CA ILE A 238 -5.03 22.24 -2.71
C ILE A 238 -5.45 23.64 -3.16
N HIS A 239 -4.49 24.46 -3.58
CA HIS A 239 -4.77 25.79 -4.09
C HIS A 239 -4.65 25.77 -5.61
N THR A 240 -5.53 26.47 -6.32
CA THR A 240 -5.48 26.61 -7.78
C THR A 240 -6.06 27.95 -8.22
N ARG A 241 -5.97 28.25 -9.51
CA ARG A 241 -6.58 29.45 -10.10
C ARG A 241 -8.10 29.32 -10.08
N VAL A 242 -8.80 30.45 -9.94
CA VAL A 242 -10.27 30.52 -10.06
C VAL A 242 -10.80 30.09 -11.43
N THR A 243 -9.95 30.09 -12.46
CA THR A 243 -10.28 29.60 -13.81
C THR A 243 -10.08 28.09 -13.96
N SER A 244 -9.36 27.46 -13.05
CA SER A 244 -9.16 26.01 -13.04
C SER A 244 -10.32 25.33 -12.33
N THR A 245 -10.60 24.08 -12.70
CA THR A 245 -11.55 23.24 -11.97
C THR A 245 -10.83 21.99 -11.47
N ILE A 246 -11.06 21.64 -10.21
CA ILE A 246 -10.62 20.35 -9.66
C ILE A 246 -11.86 19.52 -9.36
N THR A 247 -11.88 18.30 -9.88
CA THR A 247 -12.95 17.33 -9.66
C THR A 247 -12.41 16.06 -9.02
N VAL A 248 -13.23 15.45 -8.16
CA VAL A 248 -12.92 14.17 -7.51
C VAL A 248 -13.33 12.99 -8.37
N PRO A 249 -12.66 11.83 -8.26
CA PRO A 249 -13.24 10.57 -8.71
C PRO A 249 -14.59 10.36 -8.01
N THR A 250 -15.68 10.30 -8.78
CA THR A 250 -17.03 10.07 -8.25
C THR A 250 -17.39 8.59 -8.16
N THR A 251 -16.61 7.72 -8.80
CA THR A 251 -16.80 6.27 -8.75
C THR A 251 -16.16 5.68 -7.50
N LYS A 252 -16.95 4.90 -6.74
CA LYS A 252 -16.40 4.04 -5.66
C LYS A 252 -15.42 3.06 -6.30
N ARG A 253 -14.17 3.10 -5.86
CA ARG A 253 -13.14 2.14 -6.25
C ARG A 253 -13.31 0.84 -5.46
N LEU A 254 -12.90 -0.28 -6.05
CA LEU A 254 -12.81 -1.55 -5.34
C LEU A 254 -11.68 -1.46 -4.31
N ARG A 255 -11.96 -1.84 -3.06
CA ARG A 255 -10.98 -1.74 -1.97
C ARG A 255 -10.15 -3.01 -1.84
N TRP A 256 -8.85 -2.84 -1.85
CA TRP A 256 -7.87 -3.92 -1.72
C TRP A 256 -7.01 -3.70 -0.47
N LEU A 257 -7.13 -4.60 0.50
CA LEU A 257 -6.25 -4.67 1.68
C LEU A 257 -5.12 -5.67 1.44
N ALA A 258 -3.87 -5.21 1.45
CA ALA A 258 -2.72 -6.08 1.17
C ALA A 258 -1.83 -6.23 2.40
N PHE A 259 -1.91 -7.38 3.06
CA PHE A 259 -1.07 -7.73 4.20
C PHE A 259 0.24 -8.37 3.73
N GLY A 260 1.31 -8.14 4.49
CA GLY A 260 2.62 -8.69 4.17
C GLY A 260 3.70 -8.32 5.17
N ASP A 261 4.90 -8.81 4.90
CA ASP A 261 6.10 -8.59 5.72
C ASP A 261 6.98 -7.47 5.13
N SER A 262 8.29 -7.49 5.42
CA SER A 262 9.26 -6.50 4.93
C SER A 262 9.33 -6.39 3.41
N PHE A 263 8.96 -7.44 2.67
CA PHE A 263 8.93 -7.41 1.20
C PHE A 263 7.78 -6.51 0.69
N SER A 264 6.62 -6.60 1.34
CA SER A 264 5.46 -5.76 1.02
C SER A 264 5.55 -4.38 1.65
N ASP A 265 6.22 -4.24 2.81
CA ASP A 265 6.45 -2.96 3.50
C ASP A 265 7.43 -2.06 2.73
N GLY A 266 8.25 -2.63 1.84
CA GLY A 266 9.16 -1.87 0.98
C GLY A 266 10.56 -1.67 1.57
N VAL A 267 11.04 -2.66 2.35
CA VAL A 267 12.45 -2.72 2.76
C VAL A 267 13.31 -3.06 1.55
N ILE A 268 14.15 -2.12 1.13
CA ILE A 268 14.99 -2.23 -0.06
C ILE A 268 16.44 -2.33 0.38
N SER A 269 17.15 -3.34 -0.11
CA SER A 269 18.55 -3.56 0.25
C SER A 269 19.56 -2.97 -0.74
N ASP A 270 19.15 -2.26 -1.80
CA ASP A 270 20.07 -1.67 -2.80
C ASP A 270 21.09 -0.68 -2.23
N THR A 271 20.81 -0.08 -1.08
CA THR A 271 21.71 0.83 -0.37
C THR A 271 21.58 0.61 1.13
N SER A 272 22.56 1.06 1.91
CA SER A 272 22.68 0.77 3.34
C SER A 272 21.50 1.21 4.23
N THR A 273 20.50 1.91 3.71
CA THR A 273 19.35 2.44 4.49
C THR A 273 18.06 2.72 3.68
N ALA A 274 17.86 2.15 2.48
CA ALA A 274 16.68 2.53 1.67
C ALA A 274 15.39 1.79 2.09
N PHE A 275 14.39 2.54 2.52
CA PHE A 275 13.01 2.08 2.62
C PHE A 275 12.19 2.90 1.64
N SER A 276 11.44 2.25 0.74
CA SER A 276 10.50 2.93 -0.15
C SER A 276 9.32 2.01 -0.43
N GLN A 277 8.20 2.33 0.20
CA GLN A 277 6.96 1.57 0.10
C GLN A 277 6.44 1.48 -1.32
N VAL A 278 6.65 2.52 -2.10
CA VAL A 278 6.13 2.54 -3.46
C VAL A 278 6.83 1.55 -4.36
N HIS A 279 8.11 1.28 -4.10
CA HIS A 279 8.87 0.27 -4.81
C HIS A 279 8.74 -1.11 -4.15
N GLY A 280 8.01 -1.22 -3.03
CA GLY A 280 7.76 -2.49 -2.36
C GLY A 280 6.93 -3.44 -3.20
N THR A 281 7.07 -4.73 -2.94
CA THR A 281 6.46 -5.80 -3.76
C THR A 281 4.93 -5.68 -3.85
N GLY A 282 4.29 -5.23 -2.76
CA GLY A 282 2.83 -5.05 -2.71
C GLY A 282 2.35 -3.98 -3.68
N GLU A 283 3.03 -2.83 -3.71
CA GLU A 283 2.70 -1.74 -4.63
C GLU A 283 3.04 -2.08 -6.08
N THR A 284 4.21 -2.68 -6.32
CA THR A 284 4.59 -3.12 -7.68
C THR A 284 3.64 -4.18 -8.24
N MET A 285 3.06 -5.03 -7.39
CA MET A 285 1.95 -5.91 -7.76
C MET A 285 0.68 -5.13 -8.10
N HIS A 286 0.24 -4.23 -7.22
CA HIS A 286 -0.97 -3.42 -7.43
C HIS A 286 -0.94 -2.65 -8.76
N TYR A 287 0.22 -2.09 -9.12
CA TYR A 287 0.40 -1.38 -10.38
C TYR A 287 0.09 -2.20 -11.62
N MET A 288 0.26 -3.52 -11.58
CA MET A 288 -0.08 -4.40 -12.69
C MET A 288 -1.59 -4.58 -12.88
N PHE A 289 -2.41 -4.00 -12.01
CA PHE A 289 -3.86 -3.92 -12.10
C PHE A 289 -4.36 -2.48 -12.33
N GLY A 290 -3.46 -1.51 -12.54
CA GLY A 290 -3.80 -0.10 -12.77
C GLY A 290 -4.33 0.63 -11.53
N GLY A 291 -4.68 1.91 -11.70
CA GLY A 291 -5.07 2.82 -10.60
C GLY A 291 -6.53 2.76 -10.15
N GLU A 292 -7.29 1.74 -10.59
CA GLU A 292 -8.73 1.61 -10.35
C GLU A 292 -9.07 1.07 -8.95
N PHE A 293 -8.09 0.47 -8.26
CA PHE A 293 -8.25 -0.09 -6.93
C PHE A 293 -7.86 0.93 -5.85
N GLU A 294 -8.64 1.00 -4.78
CA GLU A 294 -8.17 1.59 -3.53
C GLU A 294 -7.28 0.58 -2.82
N PHE A 295 -5.98 0.62 -3.14
CA PHE A 295 -4.99 -0.24 -2.52
C PHE A 295 -4.51 0.35 -1.19
N LEU A 296 -4.69 -0.43 -0.12
CA LEU A 296 -4.21 -0.13 1.22
C LEU A 296 -3.16 -1.17 1.56
N ASN A 297 -1.89 -0.76 1.51
CA ASN A 297 -0.79 -1.61 1.93
C ASN A 297 -0.79 -1.75 3.45
N MET A 298 -1.17 -2.92 3.94
CA MET A 298 -1.27 -3.26 5.34
C MET A 298 0.00 -3.94 5.88
N ALA A 299 1.07 -3.99 5.11
CA ALA A 299 2.29 -4.69 5.49
C ALA A 299 3.01 -4.04 6.68
N ALA A 300 3.76 -4.87 7.40
CA ALA A 300 4.71 -4.41 8.40
C ALA A 300 5.93 -5.34 8.41
N SER A 301 7.11 -4.76 8.46
CA SER A 301 8.36 -5.49 8.55
C SER A 301 8.36 -6.53 9.68
N SER A 302 9.01 -7.67 9.44
CA SER A 302 9.08 -8.82 10.36
C SER A 302 7.74 -9.49 10.72
N SER A 303 6.63 -9.14 10.04
CA SER A 303 5.34 -9.79 10.32
C SER A 303 5.34 -11.28 10.01
N GLY A 304 4.64 -12.04 10.84
CA GLY A 304 4.49 -13.49 10.72
C GLY A 304 3.26 -14.00 11.48
N PHE A 305 3.04 -15.31 11.42
CA PHE A 305 2.07 -16.03 12.24
C PHE A 305 2.70 -16.61 13.51
N CYS A 306 3.94 -17.08 13.44
CA CYS A 306 4.63 -17.69 14.56
C CYS A 306 6.13 -17.34 14.57
N ASP A 307 6.57 -16.62 15.61
CA ASP A 307 7.98 -16.45 15.95
C ASP A 307 8.28 -16.94 17.38
N ALA A 308 9.56 -17.20 17.70
CA ALA A 308 10.04 -18.03 18.82
C ALA A 308 10.04 -17.26 20.13
N THR A 309 10.05 -15.93 20.05
CA THR A 309 10.00 -15.07 21.23
C THR A 309 8.55 -14.83 21.63
N TYR A 310 7.87 -15.90 22.05
CA TYR A 310 6.58 -15.81 22.73
C TYR A 310 6.68 -14.84 23.91
N VAL A 311 6.17 -13.63 23.75
CA VAL A 311 5.83 -12.79 24.90
C VAL A 311 4.41 -13.16 25.27
N VAL A 312 4.27 -13.94 26.34
CA VAL A 312 2.98 -14.14 27.00
C VAL A 312 2.58 -12.78 27.57
N LEU A 313 1.68 -12.08 26.87
CA LEU A 313 1.06 -10.88 27.43
C LEU A 313 0.10 -11.29 28.58
N PRO A 314 -0.08 -10.43 29.61
CA PRO A 314 -0.94 -10.74 30.75
C PRO A 314 -2.38 -11.06 30.34
N ALA A 315 -3.07 -11.81 31.20
CA ALA A 315 -4.32 -12.54 31.01
C ALA A 315 -5.54 -11.75 30.47
N ASP A 316 -5.46 -10.42 30.39
CA ASP A 316 -6.56 -9.56 29.95
C ASP A 316 -6.40 -9.04 28.51
N SER A 317 -5.35 -9.49 27.81
CA SER A 317 -5.14 -9.25 26.38
C SER A 317 -5.22 -10.58 25.63
N ILE A 318 -5.97 -10.63 24.52
CA ILE A 318 -5.98 -11.81 23.63
C ILE A 318 -4.51 -12.14 23.31
N PRO A 319 -3.95 -13.28 23.76
CA PRO A 319 -2.54 -13.59 23.55
C PRO A 319 -2.34 -13.83 22.05
N TYR A 320 -1.42 -13.10 21.42
CA TYR A 320 -1.07 -13.33 20.02
C TYR A 320 0.31 -13.99 19.94
N PRO A 321 0.44 -15.06 19.16
CA PRO A 321 1.62 -15.93 19.21
C PRO A 321 2.87 -15.38 18.51
N ASN A 322 2.82 -14.20 17.87
CA ASN A 322 4.00 -13.60 17.24
C ASN A 322 4.86 -12.75 18.21
N GLY A 323 4.56 -12.77 19.51
CA GLY A 323 5.44 -12.22 20.54
C GLY A 323 5.78 -10.74 20.36
N LYS A 324 7.08 -10.44 20.15
CA LYS A 324 7.63 -9.08 19.92
C LYS A 324 7.37 -8.53 18.52
N PHE A 325 6.90 -9.34 17.56
CA PHE A 325 6.73 -8.93 16.16
C PHE A 325 5.26 -8.77 15.74
N PRO A 326 4.97 -7.93 14.72
CA PRO A 326 3.60 -7.70 14.29
C PRO A 326 2.91 -8.99 13.81
N SER A 327 1.71 -9.28 14.28
CA SER A 327 0.89 -10.42 13.82
C SER A 327 -0.05 -10.00 12.70
N PHE A 328 -0.11 -10.76 11.61
CA PHE A 328 -1.05 -10.51 10.50
C PHE A 328 -2.50 -10.46 10.98
N ARG A 329 -2.90 -11.41 11.83
CA ARG A 329 -4.26 -11.49 12.36
C ARG A 329 -4.59 -10.31 13.26
N LYS A 330 -3.64 -9.85 14.08
CA LYS A 330 -3.84 -8.65 14.90
C LYS A 330 -3.95 -7.39 14.03
N GLN A 331 -3.12 -7.22 13.00
CA GLN A 331 -3.25 -6.11 12.06
C GLN A 331 -4.65 -6.07 11.43
N LEU A 332 -5.15 -7.23 10.98
CA LEU A 332 -6.48 -7.35 10.43
C LEU A 332 -7.56 -6.91 11.45
N LEU A 333 -7.52 -7.45 12.67
CA LEU A 333 -8.51 -7.17 13.72
C LEU A 333 -8.49 -5.74 14.25
N THR A 334 -7.35 -5.05 14.21
CA THR A 334 -7.24 -3.67 14.72
C THR A 334 -7.41 -2.62 13.63
N ALA A 335 -6.99 -2.92 12.40
CA ALA A 335 -6.89 -1.92 11.33
C ALA A 335 -7.99 -2.04 10.26
N THR A 336 -8.84 -3.05 10.31
CA THR A 336 -9.93 -3.21 9.33
C THR A 336 -11.36 -3.09 9.85
N PRO A 337 -11.65 -3.01 11.17
CA PRO A 337 -13.02 -2.77 11.62
C PRO A 337 -13.65 -1.53 10.98
N GLY A 338 -14.84 -1.69 10.40
CA GLY A 338 -15.58 -0.62 9.74
C GLY A 338 -15.14 -0.34 8.30
N LEU A 339 -14.13 -1.05 7.79
CA LEU A 339 -13.87 -1.10 6.37
C LEU A 339 -14.74 -2.17 5.71
N ASP A 340 -14.99 -1.95 4.42
CA ASP A 340 -15.63 -2.90 3.53
C ASP A 340 -14.63 -3.19 2.40
N ALA A 341 -13.94 -4.32 2.48
CA ALA A 341 -12.94 -4.74 1.49
C ALA A 341 -13.56 -5.59 0.38
N ASP A 342 -13.10 -5.41 -0.85
CA ASP A 342 -13.45 -6.26 -1.99
C ASP A 342 -12.38 -7.34 -2.22
N ILE A 343 -11.13 -7.02 -1.90
CA ILE A 343 -9.97 -7.89 -2.07
C ILE A 343 -9.11 -7.84 -0.80
N ILE A 344 -8.70 -9.01 -0.32
CA ILE A 344 -7.71 -9.18 0.74
C ILE A 344 -6.62 -10.08 0.19
N THR A 345 -5.39 -9.57 0.16
CA THR A 345 -4.21 -10.39 -0.13
C THR A 345 -3.31 -10.50 1.08
N LEU A 346 -2.63 -11.63 1.22
CA LEU A 346 -1.65 -11.84 2.28
C LEU A 346 -0.39 -12.48 1.71
N LEU A 347 0.76 -11.80 1.82
CA LEU A 347 2.07 -12.40 1.62
C LEU A 347 2.61 -12.88 2.98
N CYS A 348 2.89 -14.17 3.12
CA CYS A 348 3.26 -14.75 4.42
C CYS A 348 4.23 -15.91 4.29
N GLY A 349 4.77 -16.40 5.42
CA GLY A 349 5.60 -17.59 5.48
C GLY A 349 7.11 -17.34 5.44
N HIS A 350 7.57 -16.17 4.97
CA HIS A 350 8.99 -15.83 4.97
C HIS A 350 9.57 -15.77 6.39
N ASN A 351 8.92 -15.03 7.28
CA ASN A 351 9.35 -14.92 8.67
C ASN A 351 9.00 -16.15 9.52
N ASP A 352 8.08 -17.00 9.04
CA ASP A 352 7.67 -18.22 9.71
C ASP A 352 8.56 -19.44 9.35
N ALA A 353 9.49 -19.28 8.40
CA ALA A 353 10.16 -20.40 7.76
C ALA A 353 11.01 -21.26 8.70
N SER A 354 11.75 -20.64 9.62
CA SER A 354 12.49 -21.35 10.67
C SER A 354 11.57 -22.13 11.62
N GLN A 355 10.27 -21.85 11.57
CA GLN A 355 9.23 -22.45 12.41
C GLN A 355 8.16 -23.17 11.62
N HIS A 356 8.46 -23.58 10.39
CA HIS A 356 7.51 -24.29 9.55
C HIS A 356 6.88 -25.52 10.25
N ALA A 357 7.55 -26.13 11.24
CA ALA A 357 7.03 -27.25 12.04
C ALA A 357 6.03 -26.83 13.15
N ASN A 358 5.98 -25.55 13.53
CA ASN A 358 5.14 -25.03 14.60
C ASN A 358 3.64 -25.14 14.21
N PRO A 359 2.80 -25.84 14.98
CA PRO A 359 1.38 -25.98 14.66
C PRO A 359 0.62 -24.64 14.68
N VAL A 360 1.14 -23.64 15.38
CA VAL A 360 0.55 -22.29 15.46
C VAL A 360 0.45 -21.62 14.09
N LEU A 361 1.41 -21.89 13.19
CA LEU A 361 1.39 -21.37 11.81
C LEU A 361 0.06 -21.66 11.12
N LEU A 362 -0.39 -22.92 11.20
CA LEU A 362 -1.61 -23.38 10.55
C LEU A 362 -2.86 -22.80 11.21
N SER A 363 -2.91 -22.81 12.54
CA SER A 363 -4.08 -22.31 13.28
C SER A 363 -4.27 -20.81 13.15
N GLU A 364 -3.19 -20.03 13.15
CA GLU A 364 -3.28 -18.56 13.01
C GLU A 364 -3.57 -18.14 11.57
N CYS A 365 -3.02 -18.84 10.58
CA CYS A 365 -3.40 -18.63 9.18
C CYS A 365 -4.88 -18.94 8.96
N ALA A 366 -5.37 -20.06 9.52
CA ALA A 366 -6.78 -20.43 9.47
C ALA A 366 -7.67 -19.37 10.14
N ALA A 367 -7.27 -18.86 11.29
CA ALA A 367 -8.02 -17.87 12.05
C ALA A 367 -8.00 -16.48 11.40
N PHE A 368 -6.90 -16.08 10.76
CA PHE A 368 -6.85 -14.89 9.91
C PHE A 368 -7.91 -14.96 8.80
N ILE A 369 -8.00 -16.10 8.09
CA ILE A 369 -8.97 -16.27 7.00
C ILE A 369 -10.41 -16.23 7.53
N ASP A 370 -10.68 -16.89 8.66
CA ASP A 370 -12.01 -16.89 9.29
C ASP A 370 -12.42 -15.47 9.70
N ASP A 371 -11.54 -14.72 10.37
CA ASP A 371 -11.80 -13.35 10.80
C ASP A 371 -11.96 -12.41 9.60
N ALA A 372 -11.11 -12.55 8.58
CA ALA A 372 -11.19 -11.74 7.36
C ALA A 372 -12.54 -11.93 6.65
N ARG A 373 -13.01 -13.17 6.56
CA ARG A 373 -14.30 -13.49 5.94
C ARG A 373 -15.48 -13.00 6.78
N SER A 374 -15.35 -13.00 8.10
CA SER A 374 -16.35 -12.46 9.02
C SER A 374 -16.47 -10.94 8.91
N MET A 375 -15.35 -10.23 8.85
CA MET A 375 -15.32 -8.77 8.78
C MET A 375 -15.59 -8.21 7.39
N HIS A 376 -15.20 -8.94 6.33
CA HIS A 376 -15.33 -8.52 4.93
C HIS A 376 -16.08 -9.57 4.11
N PRO A 377 -17.40 -9.75 4.36
CA PRO A 377 -18.20 -10.72 3.62
C PRO A 377 -18.22 -10.37 2.13
N GLY A 378 -18.00 -11.39 1.30
CA GLY A 378 -17.92 -11.25 -0.17
C GLY A 378 -16.54 -10.83 -0.71
N ALA A 379 -15.56 -10.54 0.14
CA ALA A 379 -14.20 -10.26 -0.33
C ALA A 379 -13.55 -11.49 -0.98
N ILE A 380 -12.74 -11.25 -2.01
CA ILE A 380 -11.77 -12.24 -2.50
C ILE A 380 -10.63 -12.30 -1.48
N ILE A 381 -10.37 -13.48 -0.92
CA ILE A 381 -9.23 -13.70 -0.03
C ILE A 381 -8.21 -14.56 -0.78
N ALA A 382 -7.04 -13.99 -1.07
CA ALA A 382 -5.94 -14.67 -1.73
C ALA A 382 -4.67 -14.65 -0.85
N VAL A 383 -4.08 -15.81 -0.62
CA VAL A 383 -2.89 -15.97 0.21
C VAL A 383 -1.74 -16.42 -0.67
N PHE A 384 -0.71 -15.59 -0.71
CA PHE A 384 0.54 -15.90 -1.38
C PHE A 384 1.41 -16.80 -0.49
N GLY A 385 2.10 -17.75 -1.13
CA GLY A 385 3.10 -18.60 -0.49
C GLY A 385 4.33 -17.83 0.00
N ALA A 386 5.26 -18.56 0.61
CA ALA A 386 6.50 -17.99 1.14
C ALA A 386 7.39 -17.45 0.01
N ASN A 387 8.10 -16.35 0.27
CA ASN A 387 9.21 -15.92 -0.58
C ASN A 387 10.53 -16.45 -0.03
N ALA A 388 11.30 -17.16 -0.85
CA ALA A 388 12.63 -17.64 -0.47
C ALA A 388 13.68 -16.56 -0.74
N SER A 389 14.47 -16.19 0.27
CA SER A 389 15.70 -15.42 0.06
C SER A 389 16.91 -16.21 0.55
N PRO A 390 18.04 -16.14 -0.18
CA PRO A 390 19.20 -17.01 0.07
C PRO A 390 19.81 -16.80 1.46
N GLY A 391 19.66 -15.62 2.06
CA GLY A 391 20.18 -15.27 3.38
C GLY A 391 19.30 -15.66 4.57
N LYS A 392 18.05 -16.13 4.34
CA LYS A 392 17.14 -16.49 5.43
C LYS A 392 16.56 -17.90 5.33
N ILE A 393 16.28 -18.38 4.12
CA ILE A 393 15.54 -19.64 3.92
C ILE A 393 16.21 -20.43 2.81
N GLY A 394 16.60 -21.68 3.11
CA GLY A 394 17.07 -22.62 2.08
C GLY A 394 15.91 -23.29 1.34
N ASP A 395 16.19 -23.71 0.10
CA ASP A 395 15.28 -24.22 -0.97
C ASP A 395 14.31 -25.36 -0.61
N GLY A 396 14.41 -25.95 0.58
CA GLY A 396 13.49 -26.99 1.04
C GLY A 396 12.45 -26.51 2.06
N THR A 397 12.73 -25.41 2.78
CA THR A 397 11.91 -24.98 3.91
C THR A 397 10.73 -24.13 3.46
N ASP A 398 10.97 -23.25 2.48
CA ASP A 398 9.96 -22.44 1.79
C ASP A 398 8.85 -23.31 1.17
N LEU A 399 9.21 -24.41 0.51
CA LEU A 399 8.28 -25.39 -0.06
C LEU A 399 7.38 -26.03 1.01
N LEU A 400 7.94 -26.34 2.19
CA LEU A 400 7.20 -26.93 3.30
C LEU A 400 6.22 -25.92 3.92
N VAL A 401 6.64 -24.67 4.08
CA VAL A 401 5.76 -23.58 4.54
C VAL A 401 4.63 -23.35 3.54
N GLU A 402 4.96 -23.28 2.25
CA GLU A 402 4.00 -23.06 1.18
C GLU A 402 2.94 -24.17 1.12
N ALA A 403 3.36 -25.44 1.24
CA ALA A 403 2.44 -26.58 1.28
C ALA A 403 1.46 -26.51 2.46
N LYS A 404 1.94 -26.05 3.63
CA LYS A 404 1.12 -25.84 4.83
C LYS A 404 0.12 -24.71 4.67
N ILE A 405 0.55 -23.57 4.14
CA ILE A 405 -0.34 -22.43 3.84
C ILE A 405 -1.41 -22.86 2.82
N LYS A 406 -1.01 -23.60 1.76
CA LYS A 406 -1.94 -24.15 0.78
C LYS A 406 -2.98 -25.06 1.43
N GLN A 407 -2.54 -25.97 2.32
CA GLN A 407 -3.45 -26.85 3.05
C GLN A 407 -4.53 -26.06 3.80
N VAL A 408 -4.17 -24.97 4.48
CA VAL A 408 -5.12 -24.10 5.18
C VAL A 408 -6.06 -23.41 4.18
N CYS A 409 -5.53 -22.88 3.08
CA CYS A 409 -6.34 -22.23 2.06
C CYS A 409 -7.37 -23.18 1.45
N ASP A 410 -6.97 -24.41 1.12
CA ASP A 410 -7.86 -25.45 0.61
C ASP A 410 -8.97 -25.77 1.64
N GLN A 411 -8.61 -25.92 2.92
CA GLN A 411 -9.55 -26.20 4.02
C GLN A 411 -10.54 -25.05 4.26
N LYS A 412 -10.10 -23.80 4.12
CA LYS A 412 -10.91 -22.60 4.37
C LYS A 412 -11.58 -22.06 3.11
N GLY A 413 -11.28 -22.60 1.93
CA GLY A 413 -11.75 -22.08 0.64
C GLY A 413 -11.23 -20.68 0.34
N ALA A 414 -10.00 -20.36 0.74
CA ALA A 414 -9.27 -19.18 0.28
C ALA A 414 -8.48 -19.52 -0.99
N ILE A 415 -8.18 -18.51 -1.81
CA ILE A 415 -7.38 -18.70 -3.03
C ILE A 415 -5.92 -18.80 -2.61
N PHE A 416 -5.27 -19.91 -2.92
CA PHE A 416 -3.83 -20.05 -2.72
C PHE A 416 -3.06 -19.63 -3.97
N VAL A 417 -2.05 -18.77 -3.81
CA VAL A 417 -1.20 -18.27 -4.89
C VAL A 417 0.25 -18.72 -4.66
N PRO A 418 0.75 -19.72 -5.41
CA PRO A 418 2.09 -20.27 -5.17
C PRO A 418 3.19 -19.29 -5.60
N LEU A 419 4.27 -19.21 -4.80
CA LEU A 419 5.46 -18.40 -5.14
C LEU A 419 6.74 -19.25 -5.32
N GLN A 420 6.75 -20.49 -4.81
CA GLN A 420 7.93 -21.38 -4.85
C GLN A 420 7.66 -22.76 -5.45
N ASN A 421 6.51 -23.03 -6.09
CA ASN A 421 6.24 -24.39 -6.60
C ASN A 421 7.36 -24.89 -7.54
N ARG A 422 7.53 -26.22 -7.67
CA ARG A 422 8.65 -26.87 -8.41
C ARG A 422 8.92 -26.34 -9.84
N ARG A 423 8.03 -25.56 -10.46
CA ARG A 423 8.26 -24.92 -11.77
C ARG A 423 8.67 -23.44 -11.69
N ILE A 424 8.37 -22.74 -10.61
CA ILE A 424 8.56 -21.29 -10.48
C ILE A 424 9.09 -21.00 -9.07
N LYS A 425 10.40 -21.14 -8.89
CA LYS A 425 11.14 -20.48 -7.80
C LYS A 425 11.54 -19.10 -8.33
N PHE A 426 11.02 -18.02 -7.74
CA PHE A 426 11.32 -16.67 -8.25
C PHE A 426 12.78 -16.30 -8.00
N LEU A 427 13.21 -16.28 -6.73
CA LEU A 427 14.59 -16.01 -6.34
C LEU A 427 15.41 -17.31 -6.36
N ARG A 428 16.39 -17.38 -7.26
CA ARG A 428 17.22 -18.56 -7.53
C ARG A 428 18.69 -18.19 -7.49
N GLY A 429 19.51 -19.15 -7.09
CA GLY A 429 20.94 -18.95 -6.89
C GLY A 429 21.28 -18.55 -5.46
N SER A 430 22.55 -18.73 -5.11
CA SER A 430 23.10 -18.51 -3.77
C SER A 430 23.76 -17.14 -3.58
N GLY A 431 23.95 -16.39 -4.67
CA GLY A 431 24.61 -15.09 -4.66
C GLY A 431 23.70 -13.93 -4.30
N LYS A 432 24.24 -12.72 -4.45
CA LYS A 432 23.60 -11.44 -4.17
C LYS A 432 24.35 -10.30 -4.83
N GLN A 433 23.78 -9.11 -4.89
CA GLN A 433 24.37 -7.94 -5.57
C GLN A 433 25.82 -7.63 -5.15
N SER A 434 26.18 -7.83 -3.87
CA SER A 434 27.54 -7.60 -3.37
C SER A 434 28.47 -8.81 -3.43
N ALA A 435 27.96 -9.99 -3.78
CA ALA A 435 28.69 -11.24 -3.83
C ALA A 435 28.01 -12.19 -4.83
N THR A 436 28.21 -11.93 -6.12
CA THR A 436 27.58 -12.70 -7.19
C THR A 436 28.20 -14.08 -7.31
N THR A 437 27.39 -15.11 -7.50
CA THR A 437 27.84 -16.50 -7.67
C THR A 437 27.66 -17.03 -9.09
N GLY A 438 26.87 -16.34 -9.91
CA GLY A 438 26.59 -16.69 -11.30
C GLY A 438 25.63 -17.88 -11.47
N ASP A 439 24.98 -18.34 -10.39
CA ASP A 439 24.12 -19.53 -10.37
C ASP A 439 22.62 -19.21 -10.39
N GLY A 440 22.23 -17.94 -10.48
CA GLY A 440 20.84 -17.54 -10.58
C GLY A 440 20.59 -16.03 -10.59
N ASN A 441 19.34 -15.63 -10.38
CA ASN A 441 18.91 -14.24 -10.44
C ASN A 441 19.01 -13.49 -9.09
N CYS A 442 19.33 -14.17 -7.99
CA CYS A 442 19.63 -13.53 -6.71
C CYS A 442 20.79 -12.52 -6.84
N ASP A 443 21.74 -12.77 -7.75
CA ASP A 443 22.83 -11.84 -8.10
C ASP A 443 22.35 -10.42 -8.48
N ILE A 444 21.11 -10.31 -8.96
CA ILE A 444 20.50 -9.05 -9.42
C ILE A 444 19.37 -8.60 -8.49
N TYR A 445 18.58 -9.56 -8.00
CA TYR A 445 17.32 -9.28 -7.32
C TYR A 445 17.40 -9.30 -5.80
N THR A 446 18.50 -9.78 -5.22
CA THR A 446 18.74 -9.80 -3.78
C THR A 446 19.86 -8.82 -3.46
N GLY A 447 19.60 -7.87 -2.57
CA GLY A 447 20.63 -6.90 -2.21
C GLY A 447 21.70 -7.46 -1.27
N PRO A 448 22.63 -6.62 -0.80
CA PRO A 448 23.84 -7.03 -0.09
C PRO A 448 23.60 -7.74 1.24
N ASP A 449 22.45 -7.52 1.89
CA ASP A 449 22.06 -8.23 3.10
C ASP A 449 21.74 -9.71 2.86
N GLY A 450 21.53 -10.11 1.60
CA GLY A 450 21.18 -11.47 1.21
C GLY A 450 19.71 -11.84 1.52
N ILE A 451 18.92 -10.93 2.08
CA ILE A 451 17.57 -11.21 2.59
C ILE A 451 16.53 -10.47 1.78
N HIS A 452 16.67 -9.14 1.63
CA HIS A 452 15.63 -8.31 1.03
C HIS A 452 15.87 -8.11 -0.47
N PRO A 453 14.80 -7.86 -1.25
CA PRO A 453 14.95 -7.57 -2.65
C PRO A 453 15.62 -6.21 -2.92
N THR A 454 16.29 -6.11 -4.06
CA THR A 454 16.60 -4.84 -4.70
C THR A 454 15.33 -4.16 -5.22
N ILE A 455 15.35 -2.89 -5.62
CA ILE A 455 14.25 -2.23 -6.35
C ILE A 455 13.89 -3.05 -7.59
N LYS A 456 14.91 -3.55 -8.30
CA LYS A 456 14.71 -4.45 -9.46
C LYS A 456 14.05 -5.77 -9.03
N GLY A 457 14.44 -6.32 -7.88
CA GLY A 457 13.86 -7.52 -7.29
C GLY A 457 12.40 -7.34 -6.93
N HIS A 458 12.03 -6.27 -6.22
CA HIS A 458 10.64 -5.96 -5.91
C HIS A 458 9.78 -5.76 -7.16
N GLY A 459 10.28 -5.03 -8.16
CA GLY A 459 9.57 -4.83 -9.42
C GLY A 459 9.29 -6.16 -10.13
N ALA A 460 10.30 -7.03 -10.23
CA ALA A 460 10.15 -8.32 -10.89
C ALA A 460 9.27 -9.30 -10.09
N LEU A 461 9.40 -9.34 -8.76
CA LEU A 461 8.57 -10.18 -7.89
C LEU A 461 7.10 -9.73 -7.90
N GLY A 462 6.84 -8.42 -7.80
CA GLY A 462 5.48 -7.89 -7.83
C GLY A 462 4.76 -8.18 -9.15
N ARG A 463 5.46 -8.09 -10.29
CA ARG A 463 4.91 -8.50 -11.59
C ARG A 463 4.53 -9.97 -11.63
N MET A 464 5.39 -10.85 -11.13
CA MET A 464 5.10 -12.27 -11.06
C MET A 464 3.90 -12.52 -10.13
N MET A 465 3.87 -11.90 -8.95
CA MET A 465 2.75 -12.01 -8.01
C MET A 465 1.43 -11.55 -8.63
N ALA A 466 1.44 -10.47 -9.40
CA ALA A 466 0.25 -9.99 -10.10
C ALA A 466 -0.25 -11.00 -11.14
N ALA A 467 0.65 -11.54 -11.96
CA ALA A 467 0.30 -12.57 -12.95
C ALA A 467 -0.29 -13.82 -12.27
N GLU A 468 0.34 -14.29 -11.20
CA GLU A 468 -0.13 -15.47 -10.46
C GLU A 468 -1.46 -15.20 -9.73
N LEU A 469 -1.65 -14.01 -9.16
CA LEU A 469 -2.93 -13.62 -8.57
C LEU A 469 -4.05 -13.62 -9.61
N ARG A 470 -3.82 -12.99 -10.77
CA ARG A 470 -4.80 -12.98 -11.88
C ARG A 470 -5.15 -14.40 -12.32
N ASN A 471 -4.16 -15.27 -12.47
CA ASN A 471 -4.37 -16.66 -12.86
C ASN A 471 -5.12 -17.47 -11.80
N ALA A 472 -4.80 -17.29 -10.52
CA ALA A 472 -5.45 -17.98 -9.42
C ALA A 472 -6.91 -17.53 -9.25
N VAL A 473 -7.17 -16.23 -9.40
CA VAL A 473 -8.54 -15.68 -9.36
C VAL A 473 -9.36 -16.17 -10.55
N ALA A 474 -8.81 -16.17 -11.77
CA ALA A 474 -9.50 -16.71 -12.94
C ALA A 474 -9.89 -18.19 -12.78
N LYS A 475 -8.99 -19.02 -12.24
CA LYS A 475 -9.28 -20.43 -11.93
C LYS A 475 -10.35 -20.62 -10.85
N SER A 476 -10.53 -19.65 -9.95
CA SER A 476 -11.54 -19.74 -8.90
C SER A 476 -12.97 -19.46 -9.39
N LEU A 477 -13.11 -18.96 -10.63
CA LEU A 477 -14.41 -18.70 -11.28
C LEU A 477 -14.92 -19.88 -12.13
N THR A 478 -14.05 -20.84 -12.43
CA THR A 478 -14.36 -22.07 -13.18
C THR A 478 -14.58 -23.23 -12.24
#